data_AF-A0A1F8XGV0-F1
#
_entry.id   AF-A0A1F8XGV0-F1
#
_cell.length_a   1.000
_cell.length_b   1.000
_cell.length_c   1.000
_cell.angle_alpha   90.00
_cell.angle_beta   90.00
_cell.angle_gamma   90.00
#
_symmetry.space_group_name_H-M   'P 1'
#
loop_
_entity.id
_entity.type
_entity.pdbx_description
1 polymer ?
#
loop_
_entity_poly.entity_id
_entity_poly.type
_entity_poly.pdbx_seq_one_letter_code
_entity_poly.pdbx_strand_id
1 'polypeptide(L)'
;MYFGRYRTTLLICALLMPAFILGCGVSRRDYETNMAMVLDELSQERSARYTSTRALEVKVHERGRTLSELTDRYMAVKEQNDFNQAKLGRLKGDLEGLLRDFSEMKLVIFANFKGSQANEMLLKLNEMQRTVQDLLKKSNEQLPAPPPAVSVPAEQSKPVESPQVQDKL
;
A
#
# COMPACT_ATOMS: atom_id res chain seq x y z
N MET A 1 -28.59 28.43 -88.65
CA MET A 1 -28.59 28.64 -87.18
C MET A 1 -27.72 27.58 -86.49
N TYR A 2 -26.39 27.73 -86.48
CA TYR A 2 -25.49 26.80 -85.77
C TYR A 2 -24.42 27.50 -84.91
N PHE A 3 -24.46 28.83 -84.75
CA PHE A 3 -23.46 29.57 -83.96
C PHE A 3 -23.71 29.59 -82.45
N GLY A 4 -24.94 29.28 -82.00
CA GLY A 4 -25.32 29.31 -80.57
C GLY A 4 -24.94 28.04 -79.79
N ARG A 5 -24.81 26.89 -80.45
CA ARG A 5 -24.52 25.60 -79.77
C ARG A 5 -23.05 25.40 -79.45
N TYR A 6 -22.13 25.98 -80.23
CA TYR A 6 -20.69 25.86 -79.97
C TYR A 6 -20.22 26.76 -78.81
N ARG A 7 -20.82 27.93 -78.62
CA ARG A 7 -20.47 28.86 -77.52
C ARG A 7 -20.84 28.31 -76.15
N THR A 8 -21.96 27.59 -76.03
CA THR A 8 -22.38 26.98 -74.76
C THR A 8 -21.51 25.76 -74.39
N THR A 9 -21.15 24.91 -75.35
CA THR A 9 -20.21 23.80 -75.10
C THR A 9 -18.79 24.27 -74.75
N LEU A 10 -18.31 25.37 -75.35
CA LEU A 10 -17.00 25.93 -75.03
C LEU A 10 -16.96 26.54 -73.63
N LEU A 11 -18.04 27.22 -73.20
CA LEU A 11 -18.18 27.74 -71.85
C LEU A 11 -18.29 26.64 -70.79
N ILE A 12 -19.01 25.55 -71.09
CA ILE A 12 -19.11 24.39 -70.19
C ILE A 12 -17.76 23.68 -70.06
N CYS A 13 -16.99 23.52 -71.15
CA CYS A 13 -15.64 22.96 -71.08
C CYS A 13 -14.66 23.90 -70.34
N ALA A 14 -14.76 25.22 -70.54
CA ALA A 14 -13.91 26.20 -69.87
C ALA A 14 -14.21 26.34 -68.36
N LEU A 15 -15.44 26.05 -67.93
CA LEU A 15 -15.85 26.06 -66.52
C LEU A 15 -15.58 24.72 -65.80
N LEU A 16 -15.58 23.59 -66.53
CA LEU A 16 -15.32 22.27 -65.93
C LEU A 16 -13.83 21.90 -65.89
N MET A 17 -13.00 22.41 -66.81
CA MET A 17 -11.56 22.11 -66.83
C MET A 17 -10.76 22.62 -65.60
N PRO A 18 -11.02 23.82 -65.04
CA PRO A 18 -10.34 24.25 -63.82
C PRO A 18 -10.75 23.43 -62.59
N ALA A 19 -12.00 22.96 -62.54
CA ALA A 19 -12.54 22.19 -61.42
C ALA A 19 -11.91 20.79 -61.30
N PHE A 20 -11.50 20.18 -62.42
CA PHE A 20 -10.81 18.89 -62.41
C PHE A 20 -9.31 19.00 -62.04
N ILE A 21 -8.68 20.15 -62.26
CA ILE A 21 -7.25 20.36 -61.93
C ILE A 21 -7.07 20.78 -60.46
N LEU A 22 -8.07 21.45 -59.86
CA LEU A 22 -8.06 21.84 -58.45
C LEU A 22 -8.50 20.73 -57.48
N GLY A 23 -9.02 19.60 -57.98
CA GLY A 23 -9.65 18.55 -57.16
C GLY A 23 -8.77 17.33 -56.80
N CYS A 24 -7.51 17.25 -57.22
CA CYS A 24 -6.67 16.04 -57.03
C CYS A 24 -5.21 16.37 -56.66
N GLY A 25 -5.01 17.27 -55.71
CA GLY A 25 -3.66 17.73 -55.36
C GLY A 25 -3.45 17.97 -53.89
N VAL A 26 -3.71 16.98 -53.03
CA VAL A 26 -2.84 16.87 -51.84
C VAL A 26 -1.48 16.52 -52.43
N SER A 27 -0.54 17.46 -52.40
CA SER A 27 0.72 17.27 -53.12
C SER A 27 1.44 16.07 -52.49
N ARG A 28 2.19 15.30 -53.28
CA ARG A 28 3.01 14.19 -52.77
C ARG A 28 3.89 14.63 -51.59
N ARG A 29 4.31 15.89 -51.61
CA ARG A 29 5.09 16.54 -50.57
C ARG A 29 4.30 16.73 -49.26
N ASP A 30 3.01 17.03 -49.33
CA ASP A 30 2.15 17.15 -48.15
C ASP A 30 1.91 15.78 -47.50
N TYR A 31 1.75 14.72 -48.30
CA TYR A 31 1.70 13.34 -47.79
C TYR A 31 3.00 12.93 -47.12
N GLU A 32 4.14 13.20 -47.75
CA GLU A 32 5.46 12.87 -47.19
C GLU A 32 5.72 13.66 -45.89
N THR A 33 5.29 14.93 -45.81
CA THR A 33 5.42 15.76 -44.61
C THR A 33 4.50 15.29 -43.48
N ASN A 34 3.24 14.99 -43.77
CA ASN A 34 2.30 14.44 -42.78
C ASN A 34 2.75 13.06 -42.27
N MET A 35 3.29 12.22 -43.16
CA MET A 35 3.85 10.93 -42.78
C MET A 35 5.06 11.10 -41.85
N ALA A 36 5.96 12.04 -42.16
CA ALA A 36 7.11 12.34 -41.31
C ALA A 36 6.69 12.86 -39.93
N MET A 37 5.66 13.73 -39.87
CA MET A 37 5.11 14.24 -38.62
C MET A 37 4.51 13.13 -37.76
N VAL A 38 3.70 12.24 -38.34
CA VAL A 38 3.11 11.11 -37.62
C VAL A 38 4.18 10.14 -37.13
N LEU A 39 5.24 9.90 -37.91
CA LEU A 39 6.34 9.05 -37.50
C LEU A 39 7.15 9.66 -36.34
N ASP A 40 7.37 10.98 -36.39
CA ASP A 40 8.04 11.71 -35.31
C ASP A 40 7.22 11.67 -34.02
N GLU A 41 5.92 11.97 -34.10
CA GLU A 41 4.99 11.91 -32.98
C GLU A 41 4.91 10.50 -32.39
N LEU A 42 4.82 9.45 -33.23
CA LEU A 42 4.84 8.07 -32.77
C LEU A 42 6.17 7.70 -32.10
N SER A 43 7.30 8.20 -32.60
CA SER A 43 8.61 7.99 -32.00
C SER A 43 8.72 8.68 -30.64
N GLN A 44 8.19 9.90 -30.54
CA GLN A 44 8.15 10.70 -29.33
C GLN A 44 7.24 10.04 -28.28
N GLU A 45 6.03 9.61 -28.66
CA GLU A 45 5.10 8.89 -27.80
C GLU A 45 5.71 7.58 -27.29
N ARG A 46 6.37 6.81 -28.16
CA ARG A 46 7.07 5.57 -27.76
C ARG A 46 8.18 5.86 -26.75
N SER A 47 8.97 6.90 -26.98
CA SER A 47 10.05 7.27 -26.05
C SER A 47 9.50 7.73 -24.69
N ALA A 48 8.42 8.52 -24.68
CA ALA A 48 7.77 8.99 -23.46
C ALA A 48 7.09 7.85 -22.69
N ARG A 49 6.44 6.91 -23.40
CA ARG A 49 5.88 5.71 -22.78
C ARG A 49 6.97 4.83 -22.19
N TYR A 50 8.09 4.62 -22.90
CA TYR A 50 9.20 3.82 -22.40
C TYR A 50 9.81 4.40 -21.11
N THR A 51 10.02 5.72 -21.04
CA THR A 51 10.55 6.37 -19.81
C THR A 51 9.56 6.26 -18.66
N SER A 52 8.26 6.44 -18.92
CA SER A 52 7.21 6.28 -17.91
C SER A 52 7.12 4.83 -17.39
N THR A 53 7.14 3.84 -18.28
CA THR A 53 7.13 2.41 -17.90
C THR A 53 8.35 2.05 -17.07
N ARG A 54 9.55 2.52 -17.47
CA ARG A 54 10.78 2.28 -16.71
C ARG A 54 10.75 2.94 -15.33
N ALA A 55 10.22 4.15 -15.22
CA ALA A 55 10.05 4.83 -13.94
C ALA A 55 9.06 4.07 -13.02
N LEU A 56 7.99 3.51 -13.59
CA LEU A 56 7.04 2.70 -12.86
C LEU A 56 7.66 1.37 -12.39
N GLU A 57 8.45 0.71 -13.24
CA GLU A 57 9.17 -0.52 -12.90
C GLU A 57 10.14 -0.32 -11.73
N VAL A 58 10.90 0.79 -11.73
CA VAL A 58 11.77 1.16 -10.61
C VAL A 58 10.96 1.34 -9.32
N LYS A 59 9.82 2.06 -9.37
CA LYS A 59 8.95 2.24 -8.20
C LYS A 59 8.37 0.91 -7.69
N VAL A 60 7.95 0.02 -8.58
CA VAL A 60 7.44 -1.31 -8.22
C VAL A 60 8.52 -2.12 -7.50
N HIS A 61 9.76 -2.11 -8.02
CA HIS A 61 10.87 -2.80 -7.36
C HIS A 61 11.23 -2.20 -6.00
N GLU A 62 11.24 -0.88 -5.88
CA GLU A 62 11.51 -0.20 -4.61
C GLU A 62 10.43 -0.54 -3.57
N ARG A 63 9.16 -0.44 -3.95
CA ARG A 63 8.03 -0.84 -3.10
C ARG A 63 8.12 -2.32 -2.70
N GLY A 64 8.46 -3.20 -3.64
CA GLY A 64 8.68 -4.62 -3.37
C GLY A 64 9.76 -4.87 -2.31
N ARG A 65 10.89 -4.14 -2.38
CA ARG A 65 11.94 -4.20 -1.35
C ARG A 65 11.46 -3.73 0.01
N THR A 66 10.79 -2.57 0.06
CA THR A 66 10.26 -2.03 1.33
C THR A 66 9.23 -2.96 1.95
N LEU A 67 8.40 -3.63 1.13
CA LEU A 67 7.42 -4.59 1.61
C LEU A 67 8.10 -5.83 2.19
N SER A 68 9.11 -6.36 1.50
CA SER A 68 9.90 -7.50 2.00
C SER A 68 10.55 -7.17 3.34
N GLU A 69 11.20 -6.02 3.45
CA GLU A 69 11.85 -5.59 4.70
C GLU A 69 10.83 -5.42 5.83
N LEU A 70 9.65 -4.85 5.53
CA LEU A 70 8.58 -4.72 6.51
C LEU A 70 8.05 -6.08 6.95
N THR A 71 7.90 -7.03 6.03
CA THR A 71 7.49 -8.40 6.34
C THR A 71 8.52 -9.10 7.22
N ASP A 72 9.81 -8.97 6.92
CA ASP A 72 10.89 -9.58 7.72
C ASP A 72 10.90 -9.02 9.15
N ARG A 73 10.79 -7.69 9.29
CA ARG A 73 10.67 -7.03 10.61
C ARG A 73 9.43 -7.49 11.36
N TYR A 74 8.29 -7.60 10.69
CA TYR A 74 7.06 -8.08 11.29
C TYR A 74 7.19 -9.52 11.79
N MET A 75 7.80 -10.41 10.99
CA MET A 75 8.02 -11.80 11.37
C MET A 75 8.94 -11.91 12.59
N ALA A 76 10.02 -11.13 12.65
CA ALA A 76 10.91 -11.09 13.81
C ALA A 76 10.19 -10.62 15.09
N VAL A 77 9.37 -9.57 14.99
CA VAL A 77 8.57 -9.07 16.12
C VAL A 77 7.53 -10.11 16.56
N LYS A 78 6.90 -10.80 15.61
CA LYS A 78 5.92 -11.85 15.89
C LYS A 78 6.57 -13.03 16.63
N GLU A 79 7.70 -13.51 16.14
CA GLU A 79 8.45 -14.60 16.79
C GLU A 79 8.86 -14.23 18.23
N GLN A 80 9.34 -13.00 18.43
CA GLN A 80 9.67 -12.51 19.76
C GLN A 80 8.44 -12.41 20.67
N ASN A 81 7.30 -11.99 20.13
CA ASN A 81 6.04 -11.93 20.87
C ASN A 81 5.59 -13.32 21.29
N ASP A 82 5.59 -14.29 20.37
CA ASP A 82 5.21 -15.68 20.64
C ASP A 82 6.11 -16.29 21.73
N PHE A 83 7.42 -16.03 21.66
CA PHE A 83 8.38 -16.45 22.70
C PHE A 83 8.07 -15.82 24.06
N ASN A 84 7.80 -14.51 24.10
CA ASN A 84 7.46 -13.80 25.33
C ASN A 84 6.13 -14.30 25.92
N GLN A 85 5.14 -14.57 25.08
CA GLN A 85 3.85 -15.10 25.51
C GLN A 85 4.01 -16.50 26.12
N ALA A 86 4.81 -17.37 25.51
CA ALA A 86 5.14 -18.68 26.08
C ALA A 86 5.84 -18.56 27.44
N LYS A 87 6.80 -17.62 27.56
CA LYS A 87 7.51 -17.36 28.82
C LYS A 87 6.58 -16.82 29.91
N LEU A 88 5.66 -15.91 29.57
CA LEU A 88 4.64 -15.41 30.49
C LEU A 88 3.69 -16.52 30.93
N GLY A 89 3.29 -17.41 30.02
CA GLY A 89 2.47 -18.57 30.34
C GLY A 89 3.15 -19.50 31.35
N ARG A 90 4.44 -19.79 31.19
CA ARG A 90 5.23 -20.57 32.15
C ARG A 90 5.33 -19.87 33.50
N LEU A 91 5.69 -18.59 33.52
CA LEU A 91 5.80 -17.81 34.75
C LEU A 91 4.47 -17.75 35.51
N LYS A 92 3.35 -17.62 34.80
CA LYS A 92 2.01 -17.70 35.40
C LYS A 92 1.78 -19.05 36.08
N GLY A 93 2.13 -20.15 35.42
CA GLY A 93 2.07 -21.49 36.00
C GLY A 93 2.93 -21.63 37.25
N ASP A 94 4.17 -21.11 37.22
CA ASP A 94 5.07 -21.14 38.38
C ASP A 94 4.50 -20.35 39.57
N LEU A 95 3.92 -19.17 39.33
CA LEU A 95 3.27 -18.36 40.35
C LEU A 95 2.03 -19.06 40.94
N GLU A 96 1.22 -19.72 40.11
CA GLU A 96 0.09 -20.52 40.58
C GLU A 96 0.54 -21.74 41.39
N GLY A 97 1.66 -22.38 41.04
CA GLY A 97 2.30 -23.43 41.83
C GLY A 97 2.76 -22.93 43.19
N LEU A 98 3.46 -21.80 43.20
CA LEU A 98 3.96 -21.16 44.43
C LEU A 98 2.83 -20.82 45.43
N LEU A 99 1.64 -20.45 44.94
CA LEU A 99 0.46 -20.24 45.80
C LEU A 99 -0.01 -21.53 46.49
N ARG A 100 0.11 -22.69 45.83
CA ARG A 100 -0.19 -24.00 46.45
C ARG A 100 0.85 -24.33 47.49
N ASP A 101 2.13 -24.13 47.19
CA ASP A 101 3.23 -24.36 48.12
C ASP A 101 3.08 -23.52 49.39
N PHE A 102 2.66 -22.25 49.27
CA PHE A 102 2.34 -21.42 50.44
C PHE A 102 1.19 -21.99 51.27
N SER A 103 0.20 -22.62 50.64
CA SER A 103 -0.93 -23.22 51.35
C SER A 103 -0.49 -24.47 52.12
N GLU A 104 0.34 -25.32 51.50
CA GLU A 104 0.95 -26.48 52.16
C GLU A 104 1.86 -26.06 53.31
N MET A 105 2.71 -25.05 53.10
CA MET A 105 3.63 -24.55 54.12
C MET A 105 2.89 -23.96 55.32
N LYS A 106 1.76 -23.27 55.11
CA LYS A 106 0.90 -22.83 56.20
C LYS A 106 0.38 -24.00 57.02
N LEU A 107 -0.08 -25.07 56.38
CA LEU A 107 -0.54 -26.28 57.08
C LEU A 107 0.58 -26.93 57.90
N VAL A 108 1.78 -27.05 57.33
CA VAL A 108 2.96 -27.57 58.03
C VAL A 108 3.29 -26.71 59.25
N ILE A 109 3.22 -25.38 59.12
CA ILE A 109 3.46 -24.46 60.24
C ILE A 109 2.41 -24.66 61.33
N PHE A 110 1.13 -24.71 60.97
CA PHE A 110 0.03 -24.95 61.92
C PHE A 110 0.18 -26.29 62.66
N ALA A 111 0.65 -27.34 61.97
CA ALA A 111 0.80 -28.66 62.56
C ALA A 111 2.02 -28.78 63.49
N ASN A 112 3.13 -28.11 63.17
CA ASN A 112 4.43 -28.36 63.81
C ASN A 112 4.93 -27.24 64.71
N PHE A 113 4.44 -26.02 64.55
CA PHE A 113 4.93 -24.85 65.29
C PHE A 113 3.80 -24.21 66.11
N LYS A 114 4.12 -23.73 67.31
CA LYS A 114 3.19 -23.05 68.21
C LYS A 114 3.77 -21.74 68.71
N GLY A 115 2.90 -20.84 69.18
CA GLY A 115 3.31 -19.56 69.77
C GLY A 115 3.64 -18.47 68.74
N SER A 116 4.36 -17.43 69.17
CA SER A 116 4.57 -16.23 68.36
C SER A 116 5.34 -16.47 67.07
N GLN A 117 6.33 -17.38 67.08
CA GLN A 117 7.14 -17.70 65.89
C GLN A 117 6.30 -18.30 64.77
N ALA A 118 5.35 -19.18 65.08
CA ALA A 118 4.42 -19.72 64.09
C ALA A 118 3.55 -18.61 63.47
N ASN A 119 3.08 -17.67 64.31
CA ASN A 119 2.25 -16.57 63.86
C ASN A 119 2.99 -15.59 62.95
N GLU A 120 4.25 -15.28 63.25
CA GLU A 120 5.11 -14.45 62.38
C GLU A 120 5.37 -15.10 61.02
N MET A 121 5.64 -16.42 60.99
CA MET A 121 5.84 -17.14 59.73
C MET A 121 4.56 -17.15 58.88
N LEU A 122 3.38 -17.32 59.50
CA LEU A 122 2.09 -17.25 58.81
C LEU A 122 1.80 -15.84 58.26
N LEU A 123 2.14 -14.79 59.00
CA LEU A 123 2.00 -13.41 58.54
C LEU A 123 2.86 -13.15 57.28
N LYS A 124 4.13 -13.55 57.29
CA LYS A 124 5.02 -13.43 56.13
C LYS A 124 4.51 -14.23 54.92
N LEU A 125 4.01 -15.45 55.13
CA LEU A 125 3.40 -16.25 54.07
C LEU A 125 2.14 -15.61 53.49
N ASN A 126 1.33 -14.94 54.32
CA ASN A 126 0.17 -14.20 53.85
C ASN A 126 0.57 -12.97 53.01
N GLU A 127 1.64 -12.26 53.40
CA GLU A 127 2.17 -11.15 52.64
C GLU A 127 2.68 -11.61 51.26
N MET A 128 3.53 -12.64 51.22
CA MET A 128 4.03 -13.20 49.96
C MET A 128 2.89 -13.72 49.07
N GLN A 129 1.88 -14.35 49.65
CA GLN A 129 0.70 -14.80 48.91
C GLN A 129 -0.04 -13.63 48.24
N ARG A 130 -0.22 -12.49 48.94
CA ARG A 130 -0.87 -11.30 48.36
C ARG A 130 -0.06 -10.75 47.20
N THR A 131 1.26 -10.61 47.36
CA THR A 131 2.14 -10.14 46.29
C THR A 131 2.04 -11.01 45.03
N VAL A 132 2.03 -12.34 45.18
CA VAL A 132 1.88 -13.26 44.04
C VAL A 132 0.50 -13.15 43.39
N GLN A 133 -0.57 -12.98 44.18
CA GLN A 133 -1.92 -12.75 43.65
C GLN A 133 -2.02 -11.44 42.86
N ASP A 134 -1.39 -10.37 43.34
CA ASP A 134 -1.36 -9.09 42.64
C ASP A 134 -0.61 -9.19 41.30
N LEU A 135 0.52 -9.92 41.28
CA LEU A 135 1.27 -10.18 40.05
C LEU A 135 0.44 -10.98 39.03
N LEU A 136 -0.28 -12.01 39.48
CA LEU A 136 -1.17 -12.80 38.62
C LEU A 136 -2.32 -11.95 38.08
N LYS A 137 -2.91 -11.08 38.90
CA LYS A 137 -3.97 -10.16 38.47
C LYS A 137 -3.47 -9.21 37.41
N LYS A 138 -2.30 -8.59 37.62
CA LYS A 138 -1.66 -7.70 36.65
C LYS A 138 -1.29 -8.41 35.35
N SER A 139 -0.92 -9.70 35.41
CA SER A 139 -0.64 -10.49 34.21
C SER A 139 -1.88 -10.78 33.34
N ASN A 140 -3.08 -10.72 33.93
CA ASN A 140 -4.35 -10.91 33.20
C ASN A 140 -4.94 -9.59 32.68
N GLU A 141 -4.37 -8.43 33.03
CA GLU A 141 -4.78 -7.14 32.46
C GLU A 141 -4.25 -7.04 31.04
N GLN A 142 -5.16 -7.15 30.06
CA GLN A 142 -4.82 -7.07 28.65
C GLN A 142 -4.41 -5.63 28.30
N LEU A 143 -3.20 -5.46 27.75
CA LEU A 143 -2.75 -4.18 27.23
C LEU A 143 -3.76 -3.67 26.19
N PRO A 144 -4.16 -2.38 26.25
CA PRO A 144 -5.11 -1.83 25.29
C PRO A 144 -4.58 -2.02 23.87
N ALA A 145 -5.47 -2.46 22.97
CA ALA A 145 -5.12 -2.65 21.57
C ALA A 145 -4.52 -1.34 21.01
N PRO A 146 -3.45 -1.41 20.20
CA PRO A 146 -2.90 -0.22 19.58
C PRO A 146 -4.02 0.49 18.79
N PRO A 147 -4.08 1.83 18.83
CA PRO A 147 -5.11 2.58 18.12
C PRO A 147 -5.08 2.22 16.64
N PRO A 148 -6.24 2.16 15.97
CA PRO A 148 -6.31 1.85 14.55
C PRO A 148 -5.38 2.79 13.78
N ALA A 149 -4.55 2.22 12.89
CA ALA A 149 -3.68 2.99 12.03
C ALA A 149 -4.52 4.03 11.29
N VAL A 150 -4.23 5.32 11.50
CA VAL A 150 -4.85 6.41 10.75
C VAL A 150 -4.53 6.16 9.29
N SER A 151 -5.53 5.74 8.52
CA SER A 151 -5.46 5.65 7.08
C SER A 151 -5.18 7.05 6.55
N VAL A 152 -3.94 7.31 6.17
CA VAL A 152 -3.55 8.51 5.43
C VAL A 152 -4.45 8.56 4.20
N PRO A 153 -5.25 9.62 3.98
CA PRO A 153 -6.06 9.74 2.79
C PRO A 153 -5.15 9.63 1.58
N ALA A 154 -5.52 8.77 0.63
CA ALA A 154 -4.88 8.69 -0.67
C ALA A 154 -4.88 10.09 -1.28
N GLU A 155 -3.72 10.74 -1.29
CA GLU A 155 -3.54 12.03 -1.95
C GLU A 155 -3.85 11.80 -3.43
N GLN A 156 -4.98 12.36 -3.84
CA GLN A 156 -5.60 12.24 -5.13
C GLN A 156 -4.60 12.75 -6.18
N SER A 157 -3.86 11.82 -6.80
CA SER A 157 -3.03 12.11 -7.96
C SER A 157 -3.96 12.60 -9.07
N LYS A 158 -4.02 13.93 -9.19
CA LYS A 158 -4.74 14.68 -10.22
C LYS A 158 -4.41 14.06 -11.59
N PRO A 159 -5.40 13.73 -12.44
CA PRO A 159 -5.12 13.35 -13.82
C PRO A 159 -4.46 14.55 -14.49
N VAL A 160 -3.29 14.34 -15.10
CA VAL A 160 -2.69 15.32 -16.00
C VAL A 160 -3.64 15.49 -17.18
N GLU A 161 -4.21 16.67 -17.27
CA GLU A 161 -5.08 17.15 -18.34
C GLU A 161 -4.31 17.05 -19.67
N SER A 162 -4.81 16.23 -20.61
CA SER A 162 -4.29 16.18 -21.97
C SER A 162 -4.40 17.56 -22.61
N PRO A 163 -3.39 18.06 -23.34
CA PRO A 163 -3.51 19.33 -24.04
C PRO A 163 -4.62 19.24 -25.08
N GLN A 164 -5.66 20.06 -24.95
CA GLN A 164 -6.61 20.27 -26.03
C GLN A 164 -5.87 20.98 -27.17
N VAL A 165 -5.72 20.28 -28.30
CA VAL A 165 -5.34 20.89 -29.56
C VAL A 165 -6.50 21.80 -29.96
N GLN A 166 -6.28 23.11 -29.89
CA GLN A 166 -7.20 24.11 -30.42
C GLN A 166 -7.25 23.97 -31.94
N ASP A 167 -8.36 23.43 -32.45
CA ASP A 167 -8.78 23.65 -33.83
C ASP A 167 -9.07 25.14 -34.00
N LYS A 168 -8.14 25.86 -34.64
CA LYS A 168 -8.44 27.17 -35.23
C LYS A 168 -8.90 26.95 -36.66
N LEU A 169 -10.19 27.18 -36.88
CA LEU A 169 -10.74 27.53 -38.19
C LEU A 169 -10.63 29.05 -38.38
#